data_AF-A0A401P438-F1
#
_entry.id   AF-A0A401P438-F1
#
_cell.length_a   1.000
_cell.length_b   1.000
_cell.length_c   1.000
_cell.angle_alpha   90.00
_cell.angle_beta   90.00
_cell.angle_gamma   90.00
#
_symmetry.space_group_name_H-M   'P 1'
#
loop_
_entity.id
_entity.type
_entity.pdbx_description
1 polymer ?
#
loop_
_entity_poly.entity_id
_entity_poly.type
_entity_poly.pdbx_seq_one_letter_code
_entity_poly.pdbx_strand_id
1 'polypeptide(L)'
;MTVNGISSMDQQDINDCILENYAECNNPRVFYIIPYFCGQHPKCRDPGEWALQKAKENLNENYLLVGILEELEDVLLLLERLLPHYFKDASAVYHSAEYRKLGNGTITVKKQVPSPEALKVLYQRMRSEYNFYNYVKDQFHLLKRKFGLKTGGSTPNKKYEISSQVEIAGPSHEDDDDTWLKDIYR
;
A
#
# COMPACT_ATOMS: atom_id res chain seq x y z
N MET A 1 -38.30 12.84 -25.24
CA MET A 1 -38.31 12.76 -23.76
C MET A 1 -36.87 12.77 -23.32
N THR A 2 -36.56 13.69 -22.42
CA THR A 2 -35.24 14.25 -22.11
C THR A 2 -34.24 13.20 -21.61
N VAL A 3 -33.03 13.29 -22.17
CA VAL A 3 -31.81 12.64 -21.68
C VAL A 3 -31.49 13.27 -20.32
N ASN A 4 -31.87 12.59 -19.24
CA ASN A 4 -31.59 13.07 -17.90
C ASN A 4 -30.12 12.81 -17.56
N GLY A 5 -29.35 13.88 -17.59
CA GLY A 5 -28.33 14.14 -16.57
C GLY A 5 -27.00 13.45 -16.77
N ILE A 6 -26.18 14.00 -17.65
CA ILE A 6 -24.74 14.05 -17.41
C ILE A 6 -24.57 14.91 -16.15
N SER A 7 -24.62 14.32 -14.95
CA SER A 7 -24.15 15.01 -13.76
C SER A 7 -22.64 14.91 -13.76
N SER A 8 -21.98 16.05 -13.85
CA SER A 8 -20.55 16.23 -13.62
C SER A 8 -20.03 15.30 -12.51
N MET A 9 -19.19 14.32 -12.86
CA MET A 9 -18.51 13.41 -11.93
C MET A 9 -17.53 14.14 -10.97
N ASP A 10 -17.33 15.44 -11.14
CA ASP A 10 -16.29 16.23 -10.47
C ASP A 10 -16.59 16.63 -9.02
N GLN A 11 -17.69 16.16 -8.42
CA GLN A 11 -18.06 16.59 -7.06
C GLN A 11 -18.92 15.59 -6.27
N GLN A 12 -18.75 14.29 -6.51
CA GLN A 12 -19.46 13.29 -5.74
C GLN A 12 -18.81 13.07 -4.37
N ASP A 13 -19.63 13.04 -3.31
CA ASP A 13 -19.14 12.75 -1.97
C ASP A 13 -18.59 11.32 -1.87
N ILE A 14 -17.48 11.17 -1.15
CA ILE A 14 -16.80 9.87 -1.05
C ILE A 14 -17.65 8.85 -0.27
N ASN A 15 -18.49 9.31 0.68
CA ASN A 15 -19.36 8.42 1.44
C ASN A 15 -20.46 7.87 0.54
N ASP A 16 -21.12 8.74 -0.22
CA ASP A 16 -22.13 8.32 -1.19
C ASP A 16 -21.54 7.33 -2.21
N CYS A 17 -20.34 7.60 -2.72
CA CYS A 17 -19.66 6.69 -3.64
C CYS A 17 -19.47 5.28 -3.07
N ILE A 18 -19.05 5.18 -1.80
CA ILE A 18 -18.83 3.90 -1.15
C ILE A 18 -20.16 3.24 -0.79
N LEU A 19 -21.07 3.95 -0.12
CA LEU A 19 -22.31 3.41 0.44
C LEU A 19 -23.33 3.05 -0.64
N GLU A 20 -23.44 3.86 -1.69
CA GLU A 20 -24.31 3.60 -2.85
C GLU A 20 -23.65 2.70 -3.91
N ASN A 21 -22.45 2.19 -3.62
CA ASN A 21 -21.77 1.19 -4.44
C ASN A 21 -21.48 1.64 -5.89
N TYR A 22 -21.11 2.91 -6.08
CA TYR A 22 -20.68 3.38 -7.40
C TYR A 22 -19.39 2.69 -7.83
N ALA A 23 -19.23 2.53 -9.14
CA ALA A 23 -18.20 1.69 -9.71
C ALA A 23 -16.78 2.18 -9.38
N GLU A 24 -16.59 3.49 -9.14
CA GLU A 24 -15.34 4.15 -8.74
C GLU A 24 -14.84 3.68 -7.37
N CYS A 25 -15.75 3.35 -6.45
CA CYS A 25 -15.47 2.94 -5.07
C CYS A 25 -15.81 1.47 -4.80
N ASN A 26 -15.91 0.66 -5.85
CA ASN A 26 -16.23 -0.75 -5.77
C ASN A 26 -15.30 -1.61 -6.65
N ASN A 27 -15.33 -2.93 -6.44
CA ASN A 27 -14.62 -3.88 -7.27
C ASN A 27 -15.16 -3.85 -8.72
N PRO A 28 -14.29 -3.95 -9.72
CA PRO A 28 -12.85 -4.23 -9.60
C PRO A 28 -11.96 -3.00 -9.37
N ARG A 29 -12.49 -1.76 -9.34
CA ARG A 29 -11.65 -0.54 -9.34
C ARG A 29 -10.87 -0.29 -8.04
N VAL A 30 -11.35 -0.83 -6.91
CA VAL A 30 -10.61 -0.77 -5.63
C VAL A 30 -9.64 -1.94 -5.42
N PHE A 31 -9.57 -2.89 -6.38
CA PHE A 31 -8.58 -3.94 -6.45
C PHE A 31 -7.52 -3.56 -7.49
N TYR A 32 -6.45 -2.92 -7.04
CA TYR A 32 -5.43 -2.35 -7.90
C TYR A 32 -3.98 -2.63 -7.46
N ILE A 33 -3.65 -2.82 -6.16
CA ILE A 33 -2.25 -3.02 -5.74
C ILE A 33 -1.80 -4.44 -6.06
N ILE A 34 -2.56 -5.45 -5.61
CA ILE A 34 -2.27 -6.87 -5.87
C ILE A 34 -2.04 -7.16 -7.37
N PRO A 35 -2.88 -6.70 -8.31
CA PRO A 35 -2.63 -6.91 -9.75
C PRO A 35 -1.24 -6.49 -10.23
N TYR A 36 -0.70 -5.35 -9.75
CA TYR A 36 0.65 -4.90 -10.16
C TYR A 36 1.75 -5.86 -9.72
N PHE A 37 1.63 -6.43 -8.53
CA PHE A 37 2.61 -7.38 -7.99
C PHE A 37 2.37 -8.80 -8.47
N CYS A 38 1.12 -9.21 -8.66
CA CYS A 38 0.75 -10.53 -9.18
C CYS A 38 1.22 -10.73 -10.63
N GLY A 39 1.22 -9.66 -11.44
CA GLY A 39 1.74 -9.65 -12.80
C GLY A 39 0.68 -9.91 -13.87
N GLN A 40 1.10 -10.46 -15.02
CA GLN A 40 0.28 -10.50 -16.23
C GLN A 40 -0.60 -11.75 -16.38
N HIS A 41 -0.56 -12.66 -15.41
CA HIS A 41 -1.37 -13.87 -15.46
C HIS A 41 -2.88 -13.50 -15.44
N PRO A 42 -3.76 -14.15 -16.23
CA PRO A 42 -5.17 -13.77 -16.31
C PRO A 42 -5.88 -13.70 -14.95
N LYS A 43 -5.57 -14.64 -14.04
CA LYS A 43 -6.12 -14.66 -12.68
C LYS A 43 -5.71 -13.47 -11.79
N CYS A 44 -4.74 -12.65 -12.18
CA CYS A 44 -4.37 -11.45 -11.45
C CYS A 44 -5.40 -10.32 -11.59
N ARG A 45 -6.33 -10.42 -12.56
CA ARG A 45 -7.37 -9.41 -12.78
C ARG A 45 -8.55 -9.54 -11.81
N ASP A 46 -8.70 -10.72 -11.21
CA ASP A 46 -9.83 -11.03 -10.35
C ASP A 46 -9.37 -11.04 -8.88
N PRO A 47 -10.10 -10.36 -7.98
CA PRO A 47 -9.83 -10.46 -6.55
C PRO A 47 -9.94 -11.91 -6.08
N GLY A 48 -8.92 -12.43 -5.42
CA GLY A 48 -8.94 -13.78 -4.87
C GLY A 48 -7.63 -14.21 -4.24
N GLU A 49 -7.68 -15.30 -3.47
CA GLU A 49 -6.54 -15.82 -2.70
C GLU A 49 -5.35 -16.17 -3.60
N TRP A 50 -5.60 -16.71 -4.79
CA TRP A 50 -4.55 -17.04 -5.74
C TRP A 50 -3.75 -15.81 -6.17
N ALA A 51 -4.43 -14.68 -6.48
CA ALA A 51 -3.76 -13.45 -6.90
C ALA A 51 -2.97 -12.81 -5.75
N LEU A 52 -3.53 -12.84 -4.53
CA LEU A 52 -2.86 -12.38 -3.31
C LEU A 52 -1.59 -13.19 -3.06
N GLN A 53 -1.67 -14.52 -3.06
CA GLN A 53 -0.53 -15.38 -2.82
C GLN A 53 0.53 -15.20 -3.91
N LYS A 54 0.12 -15.10 -5.18
CA LYS A 54 1.08 -14.88 -6.27
C LYS A 54 1.77 -13.52 -6.17
N ALA A 55 1.07 -12.48 -5.73
CA ALA A 55 1.66 -11.17 -5.46
C ALA A 55 2.71 -11.23 -4.34
N LYS A 56 2.46 -11.99 -3.26
CA LYS A 56 3.44 -12.19 -2.17
C LYS A 56 4.67 -12.96 -2.63
N GLU A 57 4.48 -14.05 -3.38
CA GLU A 57 5.59 -14.80 -4.00
C GLU A 57 6.44 -13.88 -4.87
N ASN A 58 5.80 -13.13 -5.77
CA ASN A 58 6.53 -12.24 -6.67
C ASN A 58 7.29 -11.16 -5.91
N LEU A 59 6.68 -10.58 -4.85
CA LEU A 59 7.34 -9.62 -3.98
C LEU A 59 8.64 -10.17 -3.40
N ASN A 60 8.63 -11.41 -2.89
CA ASN A 60 9.80 -12.02 -2.27
C ASN A 60 10.87 -12.42 -3.29
N GLU A 61 10.45 -12.93 -4.45
CA GLU A 61 11.36 -13.54 -5.42
C GLU A 61 11.94 -12.53 -6.42
N ASN A 62 11.20 -11.46 -6.74
CA ASN A 62 11.49 -10.63 -7.92
C ASN A 62 11.71 -9.13 -7.61
N TYR A 63 11.53 -8.70 -6.36
CA TYR A 63 11.75 -7.30 -5.98
C TYR A 63 12.94 -7.18 -5.03
N LEU A 64 13.87 -6.27 -5.35
CA LEU A 64 14.99 -5.93 -4.47
C LEU A 64 14.52 -5.26 -3.17
N LEU A 65 13.56 -4.35 -3.28
CA LEU A 65 12.99 -3.59 -2.18
C LEU A 65 11.57 -3.17 -2.55
N VAL A 66 10.64 -3.36 -1.61
CA VAL A 66 9.31 -2.75 -1.65
C VAL A 66 9.12 -1.98 -0.35
N GLY A 67 8.85 -0.69 -0.46
CA GLY A 67 8.65 0.22 0.66
C GLY A 67 7.20 0.68 0.81
N ILE A 68 6.93 1.43 1.88
CA ILE A 68 5.64 2.07 2.13
C ILE A 68 5.78 3.59 2.16
N LEU A 69 4.75 4.30 1.70
CA LEU A 69 4.80 5.77 1.57
C LEU A 69 4.86 6.46 2.94
N GLU A 70 4.29 5.83 3.98
CA GLU A 70 4.32 6.35 5.35
C GLU A 70 5.73 6.39 5.95
N GLU A 71 6.69 5.69 5.33
CA GLU A 71 8.09 5.60 5.78
C GLU A 71 9.06 5.84 4.60
N LEU A 72 8.69 6.72 3.67
CA LEU A 72 9.45 7.00 2.43
C LEU A 72 10.93 7.36 2.67
N GLU A 73 11.24 8.05 3.78
CA GLU A 73 12.62 8.40 4.12
C GLU A 73 13.50 7.15 4.35
N ASP A 74 12.96 6.13 5.03
CA ASP A 74 13.66 4.86 5.22
C ASP A 74 13.80 4.07 3.92
N VAL A 75 12.83 4.20 3.00
CA VAL A 75 12.92 3.61 1.65
C VAL A 75 14.12 4.22 0.91
N LEU A 76 14.27 5.54 0.93
CA LEU A 76 15.39 6.24 0.27
C LEU A 76 16.73 5.87 0.90
N LEU A 77 16.81 5.79 2.23
CA LEU A 77 18.02 5.35 2.94
C LEU A 77 18.42 3.91 2.59
N LEU A 78 17.46 3.00 2.44
CA LEU A 78 17.73 1.64 2.00
C LEU A 78 18.17 1.59 0.54
N LEU A 79 17.55 2.37 -0.34
CA LEU A 79 17.95 2.46 -1.75
C LEU A 79 19.37 3.02 -1.91
N GLU A 80 19.74 4.03 -1.13
CA GLU A 80 21.12 4.55 -1.07
C GLU A 80 22.14 3.47 -0.71
N ARG A 81 21.79 2.55 0.21
CA ARG A 81 22.68 1.47 0.63
C ARG A 81 22.72 0.30 -0.34
N LEU A 82 21.56 -0.07 -0.89
CA LEU A 82 21.42 -1.21 -1.80
C LEU A 82 21.95 -0.89 -3.20
N LEU A 83 21.70 0.33 -3.69
CA LEU A 83 22.01 0.77 -5.05
C LEU A 83 22.68 2.16 -5.05
N PRO A 84 23.84 2.31 -4.40
CA PRO A 84 24.49 3.60 -4.21
C PRO A 84 24.84 4.30 -5.53
N HIS A 85 25.11 3.56 -6.61
CA HIS A 85 25.41 4.17 -7.90
C HIS A 85 24.23 4.98 -8.48
N TYR A 86 23.00 4.56 -8.18
CA TYR A 86 21.78 5.18 -8.69
C TYR A 86 21.17 6.17 -7.70
N PHE A 87 21.24 5.86 -6.40
CA PHE A 87 20.49 6.58 -5.36
C PHE A 87 21.37 7.46 -4.47
N LYS A 88 22.66 7.63 -4.77
CA LYS A 88 23.54 8.51 -3.99
C LYS A 88 22.87 9.88 -3.76
N ASP A 89 22.88 10.31 -2.50
CA ASP A 89 22.36 11.59 -2.03
C ASP A 89 20.82 11.78 -2.20
N ALA A 90 20.06 10.71 -2.50
CA ALA A 90 18.60 10.77 -2.64
C ALA A 90 17.90 11.28 -1.36
N SER A 91 18.37 10.90 -0.18
CA SER A 91 17.89 11.40 1.11
C SER A 91 18.14 12.90 1.25
N ALA A 92 19.31 13.39 0.83
CA ALA A 92 19.62 14.82 0.85
C ALA A 92 18.71 15.61 -0.11
N VAL A 93 18.46 15.07 -1.31
CA VAL A 93 17.53 15.66 -2.30
C VAL A 93 16.11 15.70 -1.74
N TYR A 94 15.65 14.63 -1.08
CA TYR A 94 14.32 14.57 -0.47
C TYR A 94 14.07 15.68 0.56
N HIS A 95 15.12 16.08 1.29
CA HIS A 95 15.05 17.17 2.28
C HIS A 95 15.28 18.57 1.71
N SER A 96 15.57 18.69 0.41
CA SER A 96 15.80 19.98 -0.27
C SER A 96 14.53 20.84 -0.37
N ALA A 97 14.71 22.16 -0.46
CA ALA A 97 13.61 23.10 -0.62
C ALA A 97 12.93 22.95 -1.98
N GLU A 98 13.72 22.66 -3.01
CA GLU A 98 13.31 22.42 -4.39
C GLU A 98 12.36 21.22 -4.47
N TYR A 99 12.73 20.10 -3.84
CA TYR A 99 11.89 18.91 -3.80
C TYR A 99 10.61 19.15 -3.01
N ARG A 100 10.68 19.82 -1.85
CA ARG A 100 9.48 20.18 -1.07
C ARG A 100 8.50 21.05 -1.86
N LYS A 101 9.00 22.00 -2.65
CA LYS A 101 8.17 22.83 -3.53
C LYS A 101 7.44 21.99 -4.58
N LEU A 102 8.11 21.01 -5.18
CA LEU A 102 7.50 20.08 -6.13
C LEU A 102 6.42 19.21 -5.46
N GLY A 103 6.72 18.64 -4.30
CA GLY A 103 5.78 17.81 -3.54
C GLY A 103 4.51 18.56 -3.12
N ASN A 104 4.61 19.86 -2.78
CA ASN A 104 3.43 20.68 -2.49
C ASN A 104 2.48 20.80 -3.69
N GLY A 105 2.99 20.71 -4.91
CA GLY A 105 2.20 20.76 -6.14
C GLY A 105 1.42 19.47 -6.44
N THR A 106 1.74 18.36 -5.77
CA THR A 106 1.09 17.05 -6.02
C THR A 106 0.06 16.68 -4.97
N ILE A 107 -0.19 17.54 -3.99
CA ILE A 107 -1.16 17.28 -2.91
C ILE A 107 -2.58 17.31 -3.47
N THR A 108 -3.35 16.26 -3.16
CA THR A 108 -4.79 16.23 -3.48
C THR A 108 -5.53 17.31 -2.68
N VAL A 109 -6.00 18.34 -3.39
CA VAL A 109 -6.83 19.39 -2.81
C VAL A 109 -8.21 18.84 -2.45
N LYS A 110 -8.83 19.37 -1.38
CA LYS A 110 -10.17 18.99 -0.92
C LYS A 110 -10.36 17.50 -0.59
N LYS A 111 -9.29 16.82 -0.12
CA LYS A 111 -9.39 15.42 0.34
C LYS A 111 -10.40 15.31 1.49
N GLN A 112 -11.46 14.57 1.26
CA GLN A 112 -12.45 14.20 2.27
C GLN A 112 -12.04 12.90 2.94
N VAL A 113 -12.38 12.75 4.22
CA VAL A 113 -12.19 11.48 4.93
C VAL A 113 -13.54 10.78 4.99
N PRO A 114 -13.65 9.53 4.55
CA PRO A 114 -14.90 8.81 4.62
C PRO A 114 -15.36 8.61 6.07
N SER A 115 -16.66 8.46 6.26
CA SER A 115 -17.30 8.18 7.53
C SER A 115 -16.88 6.80 8.04
N PRO A 116 -17.00 6.52 9.36
CA PRO A 116 -16.72 5.19 9.91
C PRO A 116 -17.49 4.06 9.21
N GLU A 117 -18.74 4.31 8.82
CA GLU A 117 -19.60 3.36 8.12
C GLU A 117 -19.08 3.08 6.71
N ALA A 118 -18.75 4.13 5.95
CA ALA A 118 -18.16 4.01 4.63
C ALA A 118 -16.80 3.30 4.69
N LEU A 119 -15.94 3.65 5.67
CA LEU A 119 -14.66 2.98 5.88
C LEU A 119 -14.81 1.48 6.16
N LYS A 120 -15.80 1.07 6.96
CA LYS A 120 -16.06 -0.34 7.22
C LYS A 120 -16.44 -1.10 5.95
N VAL A 121 -17.30 -0.53 5.12
CA VAL A 121 -17.69 -1.12 3.83
C VAL A 121 -16.48 -1.20 2.89
N LEU A 122 -15.70 -0.13 2.78
CA LEU A 122 -14.53 -0.08 1.92
C LEU A 122 -13.46 -1.09 2.38
N TYR A 123 -13.22 -1.22 3.69
CA TYR A 123 -12.30 -2.20 4.26
C TYR A 123 -12.69 -3.63 3.88
N GLN A 124 -13.99 -3.97 3.96
CA GLN A 124 -14.47 -5.28 3.54
C GLN A 124 -14.22 -5.54 2.04
N ARG A 125 -14.46 -4.54 1.17
CA ARG A 125 -14.18 -4.64 -0.27
C ARG A 125 -12.69 -4.78 -0.59
N MET A 126 -11.83 -4.17 0.23
CA MET A 126 -10.38 -4.11 0.06
C MET A 126 -9.63 -5.11 0.95
N ARG A 127 -10.30 -6.10 1.56
CA ARG A 127 -9.69 -7.01 2.55
C ARG A 127 -8.38 -7.64 2.05
N SER A 128 -8.36 -8.11 0.80
CA SER A 128 -7.15 -8.69 0.20
C SER A 128 -6.04 -7.65 0.04
N GLU A 129 -6.36 -6.42 -0.36
CA GLU A 129 -5.38 -5.33 -0.49
C GLU A 129 -4.75 -4.96 0.85
N TYR A 130 -5.55 -4.89 1.92
CA TYR A 130 -5.03 -4.70 3.27
C TYR A 130 -4.14 -5.86 3.73
N ASN A 131 -4.51 -7.10 3.40
CA ASN A 131 -3.67 -8.26 3.69
C ASN A 131 -2.31 -8.14 2.98
N PHE A 132 -2.31 -7.78 1.70
CA PHE A 132 -1.08 -7.58 0.94
C PHE A 132 -0.24 -6.40 1.47
N TYR A 133 -0.87 -5.25 1.75
CA TYR A 133 -0.19 -4.08 2.32
C TYR A 133 0.48 -4.41 3.67
N ASN A 134 -0.22 -5.09 4.57
CA ASN A 134 0.36 -5.47 5.87
C ASN A 134 1.53 -6.44 5.69
N TYR A 135 1.42 -7.40 4.76
CA TYR A 135 2.54 -8.27 4.42
C TYR A 135 3.76 -7.49 3.90
N VAL A 136 3.56 -6.57 2.95
CA VAL A 136 4.61 -5.68 2.42
C VAL A 136 5.27 -4.90 3.55
N LYS A 137 4.46 -4.33 4.45
CA LYS A 137 4.94 -3.55 5.60
C LYS A 137 5.81 -4.40 6.53
N ASP A 138 5.39 -5.62 6.84
CA ASP A 138 6.15 -6.54 7.68
C ASP A 138 7.49 -6.91 7.04
N GLN A 139 7.50 -7.21 5.73
CA GLN A 139 8.73 -7.49 4.96
C GLN A 139 9.67 -6.28 4.94
N PHE A 140 9.13 -5.07 4.72
CA PHE A 140 9.90 -3.84 4.76
C PHE A 140 10.53 -3.59 6.14
N HIS A 141 9.77 -3.80 7.21
CA HIS A 141 10.26 -3.65 8.58
C HIS A 141 11.31 -4.69 8.96
N LEU A 142 11.18 -5.94 8.47
CA LEU A 142 12.20 -6.97 8.59
C LEU A 142 13.51 -6.51 7.92
N LEU A 143 13.44 -6.01 6.69
CA LEU A 143 14.60 -5.53 5.96
C LEU A 143 15.26 -4.33 6.66
N LYS A 144 14.47 -3.36 7.16
CA LYS A 144 14.99 -2.23 7.95
C LYS A 144 15.83 -2.70 9.14
N ARG A 145 15.35 -3.70 9.90
CA ARG A 145 16.09 -4.27 11.04
C ARG A 145 17.41 -4.89 10.60
N LYS A 146 17.44 -5.63 9.49
CA LYS A 146 18.68 -6.23 8.94
C LYS A 146 19.72 -5.16 8.59
N PHE A 147 19.28 -3.97 8.17
CA PHE A 147 20.15 -2.83 7.86
C PHE A 147 20.38 -1.87 9.03
N GLY A 148 20.03 -2.28 10.26
CA GLY A 148 20.22 -1.48 11.48
C GLY A 148 19.38 -0.20 11.54
N LEU A 149 18.33 -0.10 10.75
CA LEU A 149 17.38 1.01 10.82
C LEU A 149 16.34 0.74 11.90
N LYS A 150 15.98 1.78 12.66
CA LYS A 150 14.92 1.68 13.65
C LYS A 150 13.58 1.53 12.93
N THR A 151 12.76 0.61 13.39
CA THR A 151 11.31 0.64 13.11
C THR A 151 10.69 1.72 13.98
N GLY A 152 10.97 2.98 13.67
CA GLY A 152 10.29 4.11 14.29
C GLY A 152 8.82 4.02 13.93
N GLY A 153 7.95 3.81 14.93
CA GLY A 153 6.52 3.82 14.72
C GLY A 153 6.11 5.20 14.23
N SER A 154 5.95 5.37 12.92
CA SER A 154 5.04 6.39 12.40
C SER A 154 3.73 6.15 13.12
N THR A 155 3.41 7.01 14.08
CA THR A 155 2.12 6.97 14.78
C THR A 155 1.07 6.91 13.68
N PRO A 156 0.24 5.86 13.61
CA PRO A 156 -0.83 5.81 12.62
C PRO A 156 -1.55 7.15 12.67
N ASN A 157 -1.83 7.74 11.50
CA ASN A 157 -2.65 8.93 11.47
C ASN A 157 -4.01 8.54 12.09
N LYS A 158 -4.24 8.96 13.35
CA LYS A 158 -5.37 8.54 14.21
C LYS A 158 -6.73 8.66 13.52
N LYS A 159 -6.80 9.50 12.48
CA LYS A 159 -7.96 9.70 11.63
C LYS A 159 -8.44 8.44 10.88
N TYR A 160 -7.58 7.43 10.68
CA TYR A 160 -7.91 6.18 9.99
C TYR A 160 -7.75 4.92 10.86
N GLU A 161 -7.63 5.09 12.18
CA GLU A 161 -7.31 4.02 13.15
C GLU A 161 -8.49 3.08 13.46
N ILE A 162 -9.63 3.27 12.79
CA ILE A 162 -10.87 2.47 12.95
C ILE A 162 -10.66 0.99 12.55
N SER A 163 -9.59 0.69 11.81
CA SER A 163 -9.33 -0.64 11.23
C SER A 163 -8.67 -1.66 12.16
N SER A 164 -8.15 -1.28 13.33
CA SER A 164 -7.39 -2.21 14.19
C SER A 164 -8.25 -3.04 15.14
N GLN A 165 -9.52 -2.69 15.34
CA GLN A 165 -10.40 -3.35 16.32
C GLN A 165 -11.36 -4.38 15.70
N VAL A 166 -11.34 -4.54 14.38
CA VAL A 166 -12.20 -5.50 13.67
C VAL A 166 -11.30 -6.59 13.10
N GLU A 167 -11.18 -7.68 13.87
CA GLU A 167 -10.48 -8.95 13.57
C GLU A 167 -8.95 -8.99 13.81
N ILE A 168 -8.54 -9.17 15.06
CA ILE A 168 -7.35 -9.97 15.41
C ILE A 168 -7.73 -10.94 16.52
N ALA A 169 -8.30 -12.07 16.13
CA ALA A 169 -8.27 -13.31 16.91
C ALA A 169 -7.95 -14.43 15.92
N GLY A 170 -6.66 -14.60 15.64
CA GLY A 170 -6.09 -15.69 14.84
C GLY A 170 -4.66 -15.95 15.33
N PRO A 171 -4.23 -17.22 15.43
CA PRO A 171 -3.14 -17.62 16.30
C PRO A 171 -1.77 -17.25 15.72
N SER A 172 -0.84 -16.89 16.60
CA SER A 172 0.59 -16.77 16.32
C SER A 172 1.16 -18.11 15.86
N HIS A 173 1.61 -18.19 14.61
CA HIS A 173 2.52 -19.24 14.15
C HIS A 173 3.92 -18.63 14.09
N GLU A 174 4.68 -18.89 15.16
CA GLU A 174 6.13 -19.01 15.06
C GLU A 174 6.40 -20.32 14.33
N ASP A 175 6.93 -20.29 13.12
CA ASP A 175 7.64 -21.43 12.55
C ASP A 175 8.73 -20.94 11.58
N ASP A 176 9.94 -21.33 11.94
CA ASP A 176 11.21 -21.23 11.21
C ASP A 176 11.10 -21.83 9.81
N ASP A 177 11.28 -21.01 8.76
CA ASP A 177 11.82 -21.53 7.49
C ASP A 177 12.62 -20.45 6.75
N ASP A 178 13.76 -20.09 7.35
CA ASP A 178 14.78 -19.18 6.81
C ASP A 178 15.61 -19.79 5.65
N THR A 179 15.13 -20.89 5.06
CA THR A 179 15.91 -21.66 4.07
C THR A 179 16.03 -20.93 2.73
N TRP A 180 15.01 -20.18 2.31
CA TRP A 180 15.02 -19.44 1.03
C TRP A 180 15.94 -18.20 1.05
N LEU A 181 16.27 -17.66 2.23
CA LEU A 181 17.06 -16.43 2.38
C LEU A 181 18.55 -16.62 2.09
N LYS A 182 19.05 -17.85 2.10
CA LYS A 182 20.47 -18.16 1.85
C LYS A 182 20.82 -18.19 0.35
N ASP A 183 19.83 -18.37 -0.51
CA ASP A 183 20.06 -18.57 -1.95
C ASP A 183 20.17 -17.24 -2.73
N ILE A 184 19.72 -16.12 -2.15
CA ILE A 184 19.71 -14.81 -2.81
C ILE A 184 21.05 -14.06 -2.67
N TYR A 185 21.87 -14.35 -1.65
CA TYR A 185 23.05 -13.55 -1.30
C TYR A 185 24.40 -14.28 -1.41
N ARG A 186 24.56 -15.14 -2.43
CA ARG A 186 25.87 -15.73 -2.76
C ARG A 186 26.72 -14.78 -3.61
#